data_AF-A0A7S2BS90-F1
#
_entry.id   AF-A0A7S2BS90-F1
#
_cell.length_a   1.000
_cell.length_b   1.000
_cell.length_c   1.000
_cell.angle_alpha   90.00
_cell.angle_beta   90.00
_cell.angle_gamma   90.00
#
_symmetry.space_group_name_H-M   'P 1'
#
loop_
_entity.id
_entity.type
_entity.pdbx_description
1 polymer ?
#
loop_
_entity_poly.entity_id
_entity_poly.type
_entity_poly.pdbx_seq_one_letter_code
_entity_poly.pdbx_strand_id
1 'polypeptide(L)'
;GVAKFAHQVNVELLLDLFANLRILLNTEGALSNQSALHCVHALLQLLSGHGQALAVDTKDVHTRLFRLLVDRELLLQPPLLATALDCVEHLCRKNRTALLAPRAASITQRLLSLACTSPPAQAIALLCSASRLLVAVPKLATMLEPPEGGMPMHHKAGCYGVGALWEEDADIDSPAAIGSTSWQLQALRQHYHPTVTELAA
;
A
#
# COMPACT_ATOMS: atom_id res chain seq x y z
N GLY A 1 14.97 -16.24 1.71
CA GLY A 1 15.51 -17.35 2.52
C GLY A 1 15.06 -17.24 3.96
N VAL A 2 15.63 -16.30 4.72
CA VAL A 2 15.43 -16.18 6.17
C VAL A 2 13.97 -16.09 6.60
N ALA A 3 13.16 -15.24 5.97
CA ALA A 3 11.74 -15.10 6.31
C ALA A 3 10.90 -16.39 6.10
N LYS A 4 11.30 -17.26 5.15
CA LYS A 4 10.59 -18.53 4.87
C LYS A 4 10.75 -19.55 5.99
N PHE A 5 11.90 -19.55 6.65
CA PHE A 5 12.27 -20.51 7.71
C PHE A 5 12.18 -19.90 9.11
N ALA A 6 11.59 -18.71 9.25
CA ALA A 6 11.46 -17.98 10.50
C ALA A 6 10.78 -18.79 11.62
N HIS A 7 9.86 -19.68 11.25
CA HIS A 7 9.16 -20.58 12.17
C HIS A 7 10.06 -21.68 12.78
N GLN A 8 11.29 -21.87 12.28
CA GLN A 8 12.23 -22.89 12.75
C GLN A 8 13.31 -22.33 13.69
N VAL A 9 13.24 -21.04 14.02
CA VAL A 9 14.30 -20.31 14.73
C VAL A 9 13.78 -19.80 16.07
N ASN A 10 14.66 -19.69 17.08
CA ASN A 10 14.33 -19.12 18.39
C ASN A 10 13.69 -17.72 18.23
N VAL A 11 12.65 -17.46 19.02
CA VAL A 11 11.90 -16.20 19.04
C VAL A 11 12.80 -15.00 19.33
N GLU A 12 13.80 -15.15 20.22
CA GLU A 12 14.79 -14.10 20.52
C GLU A 12 15.59 -13.71 19.27
N LEU A 13 16.06 -14.70 18.51
CA LEU A 13 16.77 -14.46 17.26
C LEU A 13 15.87 -13.84 16.19
N LEU A 14 14.57 -14.15 16.21
CA LEU A 14 13.59 -13.53 15.31
C LEU A 14 13.39 -12.04 15.64
N LEU A 15 13.35 -11.68 16.92
CA LEU A 15 13.30 -10.29 17.39
C LEU A 15 14.57 -9.51 17.01
N ASP A 16 15.74 -10.09 17.24
CA ASP A 16 17.02 -9.47 16.87
C ASP A 16 17.12 -9.26 15.36
N LEU A 17 16.72 -10.26 14.57
CA LEU A 17 16.69 -10.16 13.13
C LEU A 17 15.71 -9.07 12.66
N PHE A 18 14.51 -9.04 13.23
CA PHE A 18 13.51 -8.03 12.91
C PHE A 18 14.04 -6.62 13.20
N ALA A 19 14.66 -6.42 14.38
CA ALA A 19 15.25 -5.15 14.77
C ALA A 19 16.36 -4.71 13.80
N ASN A 20 17.28 -5.60 13.44
CA ASN A 20 18.38 -5.28 12.52
C ASN A 20 17.89 -4.96 11.10
N LEU A 21 16.93 -5.73 10.57
CA LEU A 21 16.31 -5.44 9.28
C LEU A 21 15.56 -4.11 9.29
N ARG A 22 14.93 -3.76 10.42
CA ARG A 22 14.25 -2.48 10.58
C ARG A 22 15.21 -1.30 10.65
N ILE A 23 16.37 -1.47 11.30
CA ILE A 23 17.45 -0.47 11.28
C ILE A 23 17.96 -0.26 9.85
N LEU A 24 18.25 -1.35 9.12
CA LEU A 24 18.66 -1.28 7.71
C LEU A 24 17.60 -0.62 6.83
N LEU A 25 16.32 -0.89 7.09
CA LEU A 25 15.22 -0.25 6.37
C LEU A 25 15.25 1.26 6.63
N ASN A 26 15.35 1.71 7.87
CA ASN A 26 15.23 3.12 8.21
C ASN A 26 16.52 3.93 8.03
N THR A 27 17.65 3.28 7.73
CA THR A 27 18.92 3.97 7.46
C THR A 27 18.89 4.54 6.04
N GLU A 28 19.02 5.86 5.93
CA GLU A 28 19.04 6.57 4.65
C GLU A 28 20.23 6.11 3.79
N GLY A 29 19.97 5.85 2.50
CA GLY A 29 20.99 5.39 1.55
C GLY A 29 21.52 3.96 1.75
N ALA A 30 21.08 3.23 2.79
CA ALA A 30 21.59 1.88 3.05
C ALA A 30 21.08 0.82 2.05
N LEU A 31 19.89 1.02 1.47
CA LEU A 31 19.24 0.08 0.56
C LEU A 31 18.74 0.81 -0.69
N SER A 32 18.92 0.20 -1.86
CA SER A 32 18.20 0.58 -3.08
C SER A 32 16.70 0.34 -2.92
N ASN A 33 15.86 1.00 -3.74
CA ASN A 33 14.40 0.83 -3.68
C ASN A 33 13.96 -0.64 -3.88
N GLN A 34 14.67 -1.38 -4.73
CA GLN A 34 14.47 -2.83 -4.91
C GLN A 34 14.76 -3.62 -3.63
N SER A 35 15.93 -3.41 -3.03
CA SER A 35 16.33 -4.08 -1.80
C SER A 35 15.44 -3.70 -0.62
N ALA A 36 15.00 -2.43 -0.57
CA ALA A 36 14.05 -1.94 0.42
C ALA A 36 12.69 -2.63 0.31
N LEU A 37 12.17 -2.82 -0.91
CA LEU A 37 10.91 -3.55 -1.13
C LEU A 37 11.01 -5.01 -0.67
N HIS A 38 12.12 -5.68 -0.99
CA HIS A 38 12.36 -7.04 -0.50
C HIS A 38 12.54 -7.09 1.03
N CYS A 39 13.15 -6.08 1.63
CA CYS A 39 13.28 -5.96 3.08
C CYS A 39 11.91 -5.79 3.75
N VAL A 40 11.04 -4.91 3.22
CA VAL A 40 9.64 -4.76 3.66
C VAL A 40 8.92 -6.10 3.56
N HIS A 41 9.01 -6.78 2.42
CA HIS A 41 8.38 -8.08 2.24
C HIS A 41 8.89 -9.11 3.27
N ALA A 42 10.20 -9.15 3.51
CA ALA A 42 10.80 -10.03 4.51
C ALA A 42 10.31 -9.73 5.94
N LEU A 43 10.23 -8.45 6.32
CA LEU A 43 9.71 -8.02 7.64
C LEU A 43 8.24 -8.42 7.83
N LEU A 44 7.39 -8.23 6.81
CA LEU A 44 5.98 -8.65 6.87
C LEU A 44 5.84 -10.19 6.94
N GLN A 45 6.70 -10.93 6.24
CA GLN A 45 6.75 -12.39 6.30
C GLN A 45 7.27 -12.88 7.66
N LEU A 46 8.26 -12.23 8.27
CA LEU A 46 8.77 -12.58 9.60
C LEU A 46 7.69 -12.44 10.68
N LEU A 47 6.84 -11.43 10.56
CA LEU A 47 5.71 -11.24 11.47
C LEU A 47 4.53 -12.17 11.15
N SER A 48 4.61 -13.02 10.13
CA SER A 48 3.54 -13.96 9.79
C SER A 48 3.60 -15.26 10.58
N GLY A 49 2.46 -15.94 10.73
CA GLY A 49 2.39 -17.21 11.46
C GLY A 49 2.69 -17.02 12.94
N HIS A 50 3.68 -17.73 13.47
CA HIS A 50 4.10 -17.64 14.88
C HIS A 50 4.68 -16.26 15.25
N GLY A 51 5.20 -15.49 14.29
CA GLY A 51 5.72 -14.14 14.52
C GLY A 51 4.66 -13.11 14.91
N GLN A 52 3.38 -13.43 14.73
CA GLN A 52 2.26 -12.55 15.14
C GLN A 52 2.20 -12.35 16.65
N ALA A 53 2.68 -13.33 17.44
CA ALA A 53 2.70 -13.23 18.90
C ALA A 53 3.62 -12.11 19.42
N LEU A 54 4.53 -11.60 18.58
CA LEU A 54 5.50 -10.58 18.96
C LEU A 54 4.90 -9.17 19.10
N ALA A 55 3.67 -8.94 18.62
CA ALA A 55 2.93 -7.68 18.79
C ALA A 55 3.76 -6.40 18.54
N VAL A 56 4.68 -6.44 17.58
CA VAL A 56 5.58 -5.31 17.26
C VAL A 56 4.85 -4.28 16.39
N ASP A 57 5.06 -3.00 16.65
CA ASP A 57 4.57 -1.93 15.79
C ASP A 57 5.24 -1.98 14.40
N THR A 58 4.43 -1.94 13.34
CA THR A 58 4.87 -2.01 11.94
C THR A 58 4.62 -0.71 11.18
N LYS A 59 4.36 0.41 11.88
CA LYS A 59 4.11 1.71 11.25
C LYS A 59 5.20 2.08 10.24
N ASP A 60 6.46 1.99 10.62
CA ASP A 60 7.61 2.34 9.77
C ASP A 60 7.72 1.45 8.53
N VAL A 61 7.43 0.15 8.68
CA VAL A 61 7.37 -0.80 7.56
C VAL A 61 6.27 -0.42 6.57
N HIS A 62 5.08 -0.06 7.06
CA HIS A 62 3.98 0.40 6.20
C HIS A 62 4.29 1.73 5.52
N THR A 63 4.90 2.69 6.24
CA THR A 63 5.33 3.97 5.67
C THR A 63 6.35 3.75 4.56
N ARG A 64 7.32 2.85 4.77
CA ARG A 64 8.31 2.55 3.72
C ARG A 64 7.67 1.87 2.51
N LEU A 65 6.75 0.92 2.72
CA LEU A 65 5.98 0.34 1.63
C LEU A 65 5.24 1.43 0.84
N PHE A 66 4.54 2.32 1.53
CA PHE A 66 3.80 3.41 0.91
C PHE A 66 4.72 4.28 0.04
N ARG A 67 5.89 4.71 0.54
CA ARG A 67 6.87 5.49 -0.24
C ARG A 67 7.35 4.75 -1.50
N LEU A 68 7.64 3.45 -1.37
CA LEU A 68 8.06 2.63 -2.51
C LEU A 68 6.98 2.49 -3.59
N LEU A 69 5.70 2.65 -3.23
CA LEU A 69 4.61 2.63 -4.21
C LEU A 69 4.55 3.89 -5.10
N VAL A 70 5.40 4.92 -4.89
CA VAL A 70 5.53 6.05 -5.84
C VAL A 70 6.41 5.68 -7.02
N ASP A 71 7.40 4.84 -6.78
CA ASP A 71 8.47 4.55 -7.73
C ASP A 71 7.93 3.73 -8.90
N ARG A 72 7.58 4.43 -9.97
CA ARG A 72 6.97 3.83 -11.15
C ARG A 72 7.98 3.01 -11.94
N GLU A 73 9.25 3.40 -11.96
CA GLU A 73 10.30 2.64 -12.63
C GLU A 73 10.54 1.30 -11.95
N LEU A 74 10.51 1.28 -10.62
CA LEU A 74 10.55 0.06 -9.81
C LEU A 74 9.35 -0.83 -10.12
N LEU A 75 8.14 -0.28 -10.11
CA LEU A 75 6.90 -1.05 -10.24
C LEU A 75 6.54 -1.43 -11.68
N LEU A 76 7.19 -0.86 -12.69
CA LEU A 76 7.09 -1.33 -14.07
C LEU A 76 7.66 -2.74 -14.23
N GLN A 77 8.57 -3.16 -13.33
CA GLN A 77 9.14 -4.50 -13.34
C GLN A 77 8.13 -5.50 -12.73
N PRO A 78 7.61 -6.47 -13.50
CA PRO A 78 6.60 -7.41 -13.02
C PRO A 78 6.95 -8.16 -11.72
N PRO A 79 8.19 -8.65 -11.47
CA PRO A 79 8.49 -9.36 -10.24
C PRO A 79 8.46 -8.45 -9.00
N LEU A 80 8.82 -7.17 -9.17
CA LEU A 80 8.77 -6.19 -8.09
C LEU A 80 7.35 -5.74 -7.82
N LEU A 81 6.54 -5.52 -8.86
CA LEU A 81 5.11 -5.28 -8.70
C LEU A 81 4.44 -6.43 -7.94
N ALA A 82 4.69 -7.68 -8.33
CA ALA A 82 4.15 -8.85 -7.63
C ALA A 82 4.55 -8.83 -6.14
N THR A 83 5.82 -8.54 -5.83
CA THR A 83 6.28 -8.43 -4.44
C THR A 83 5.58 -7.31 -3.68
N ALA A 84 5.36 -6.15 -4.30
CA ALA A 84 4.63 -5.03 -3.69
C ALA A 84 3.16 -5.38 -3.42
N LEU A 85 2.51 -6.07 -4.38
CA LEU A 85 1.12 -6.52 -4.23
C LEU A 85 0.98 -7.60 -3.15
N ASP A 86 1.96 -8.51 -3.02
CA ASP A 86 2.02 -9.49 -1.93
C ASP A 86 2.12 -8.78 -0.57
N CYS A 87 2.92 -7.71 -0.47
CA CYS A 87 3.00 -6.89 0.74
C CYS A 87 1.64 -6.26 1.09
N VAL A 88 0.95 -5.69 0.09
CA VAL A 88 -0.40 -5.13 0.28
C VAL A 88 -1.41 -6.21 0.68
N GLU A 89 -1.30 -7.40 0.10
CA GLU A 89 -2.16 -8.53 0.45
C GLU A 89 -1.97 -8.99 1.91
N HIS A 90 -0.74 -8.97 2.42
CA HIS A 90 -0.50 -9.20 3.86
C HIS A 90 -1.26 -8.20 4.72
N LEU A 91 -1.32 -6.92 4.32
CA LEU A 91 -2.10 -5.90 5.03
C LEU A 91 -3.60 -6.22 5.02
N CYS A 92 -4.13 -6.73 3.89
CA CYS A 92 -5.54 -7.08 3.73
C CYS A 92 -5.96 -8.29 4.58
N ARG A 93 -5.13 -9.35 4.60
CA ARG A 93 -5.48 -10.64 5.21
C ARG A 93 -5.25 -10.66 6.72
N LYS A 94 -4.17 -10.04 7.20
CA LYS A 94 -3.66 -10.28 8.56
C LYS A 94 -3.92 -9.14 9.54
N ASN A 95 -4.10 -7.91 9.05
CA ASN A 95 -4.16 -6.70 9.89
C ASN A 95 -5.48 -5.92 9.76
N ARG A 96 -6.63 -6.57 9.53
CA ARG A 96 -7.93 -5.87 9.41
C ARG A 96 -8.27 -4.98 10.62
N THR A 97 -7.79 -5.33 11.81
CA THR A 97 -7.99 -4.55 13.04
C THR A 97 -6.83 -3.59 13.36
N ALA A 98 -5.62 -3.85 12.85
CA ALA A 98 -4.42 -3.07 13.15
C ALA A 98 -4.10 -2.00 12.09
N LEU A 99 -4.57 -2.16 10.85
CA LEU A 99 -4.38 -1.16 9.81
C LEU A 99 -5.36 -0.01 10.01
N LEU A 100 -4.82 1.16 10.36
CA LEU A 100 -5.61 2.38 10.45
C LEU A 100 -6.26 2.69 9.09
N ALA A 101 -7.54 3.04 9.12
CA ALA A 101 -8.30 3.41 7.93
C ALA A 101 -7.63 4.50 7.06
N PRO A 102 -7.04 5.60 7.61
CA PRO A 102 -6.32 6.57 6.78
C PRO A 102 -5.11 5.95 6.04
N ARG A 103 -4.37 5.01 6.66
CA ARG A 103 -3.27 4.31 5.97
C ARG A 103 -3.75 3.48 4.80
N ALA A 104 -4.84 2.73 5.03
CA ALA A 104 -5.45 1.92 3.99
C ALA A 104 -5.96 2.80 2.84
N ALA A 105 -6.53 3.97 3.14
CA ALA A 105 -6.96 4.96 2.16
C ALA A 105 -5.78 5.49 1.33
N SER A 106 -4.70 5.92 1.98
CA SER A 106 -3.48 6.42 1.31
C SER A 106 -2.88 5.39 0.35
N ILE A 107 -2.75 4.13 0.79
CA ILE A 107 -2.26 3.04 -0.05
C ILE A 107 -3.22 2.80 -1.22
N THR A 108 -4.52 2.77 -0.97
CA THR A 108 -5.54 2.55 -2.02
C THR A 108 -5.47 3.65 -3.09
N GLN A 109 -5.42 4.92 -2.68
CA GLN A 109 -5.28 6.06 -3.62
C GLN A 109 -4.02 5.94 -4.47
N ARG A 110 -2.89 5.52 -3.88
CA ARG A 110 -1.63 5.35 -4.60
C ARG A 110 -1.71 4.20 -5.61
N LEU A 111 -2.33 3.06 -5.25
CA LEU A 111 -2.57 1.96 -6.17
C LEU A 111 -3.48 2.36 -7.35
N LEU A 112 -4.54 3.13 -7.09
CA LEU A 112 -5.45 3.60 -8.13
C LEU A 112 -4.76 4.61 -9.07
N SER A 113 -3.95 5.52 -8.54
CA SER A 113 -3.15 6.45 -9.34
C SER A 113 -2.11 5.73 -10.22
N LEU A 114 -1.45 4.70 -9.68
CA LEU A 114 -0.58 3.83 -10.48
C LEU A 114 -1.37 3.12 -11.58
N ALA A 115 -2.55 2.58 -11.28
CA ALA A 115 -3.38 1.86 -12.24
C ALA A 115 -3.72 2.73 -13.46
N CYS A 116 -4.07 4.01 -13.24
CA CYS A 116 -4.36 4.98 -14.32
C CYS A 116 -3.22 5.20 -15.30
N THR A 117 -1.97 4.96 -14.89
CA THR A 117 -0.79 5.19 -15.73
C THR A 117 -0.15 3.90 -16.20
N SER A 118 -0.55 2.75 -15.66
CA SER A 118 0.10 1.47 -15.94
C SER A 118 -0.45 0.77 -17.19
N PRO A 119 0.32 -0.14 -17.84
CA PRO A 119 -0.20 -1.03 -18.87
C PRO A 119 -1.36 -1.90 -18.35
N PRO A 120 -2.22 -2.46 -19.23
CA PRO A 120 -3.51 -3.02 -18.83
C PRO A 120 -3.37 -4.23 -17.89
N ALA A 121 -2.36 -5.08 -18.09
CA ALA A 121 -2.09 -6.21 -17.21
C ALA A 121 -1.73 -5.78 -15.77
N GLN A 122 -0.94 -4.71 -15.63
CA GLN A 122 -0.55 -4.16 -14.33
C GLN A 122 -1.73 -3.41 -13.69
N ALA A 123 -2.49 -2.66 -14.48
CA ALA A 123 -3.69 -1.96 -14.03
C ALA A 123 -4.71 -2.92 -13.40
N ILE A 124 -4.94 -4.08 -14.03
CA ILE A 124 -5.80 -5.15 -13.50
C ILE A 124 -5.30 -5.63 -12.12
N ALA A 125 -3.99 -5.90 -11.98
CA ALA A 125 -3.42 -6.39 -10.73
C ALA A 125 -3.49 -5.34 -9.59
N LEU A 126 -3.28 -4.08 -9.93
CA LEU A 126 -3.40 -2.93 -9.02
C LEU A 126 -4.86 -2.73 -8.59
N LEU A 127 -5.82 -2.77 -9.54
CA LEU A 127 -7.25 -2.68 -9.27
C LEU A 127 -7.73 -3.82 -8.36
N CYS A 128 -7.38 -5.07 -8.67
CA CYS A 128 -7.73 -6.21 -7.81
C CYS A 128 -7.20 -6.04 -6.37
N SER A 129 -6.01 -5.46 -6.22
CA SER A 129 -5.41 -5.22 -4.90
C SER A 129 -6.10 -4.06 -4.17
N ALA A 130 -6.44 -2.98 -4.87
CA ALA A 130 -7.24 -1.87 -4.33
C ALA A 130 -8.63 -2.34 -3.90
N SER A 131 -9.33 -3.14 -4.70
CA SER A 131 -10.64 -3.71 -4.37
C SER A 131 -10.58 -4.60 -3.13
N ARG A 132 -9.51 -5.40 -2.97
CA ARG A 132 -9.29 -6.18 -1.74
C ARG A 132 -9.10 -5.31 -0.51
N LEU A 133 -8.42 -4.16 -0.62
CA LEU A 133 -8.27 -3.21 0.49
C LEU A 133 -9.61 -2.55 0.85
N LEU A 134 -10.39 -2.12 -0.15
CA LEU A 134 -11.73 -1.55 0.04
C LEU A 134 -12.65 -2.52 0.78
N VAL A 135 -12.63 -3.80 0.40
CA VAL A 135 -13.40 -4.85 1.07
C VAL A 135 -12.84 -5.17 2.47
N ALA A 136 -11.51 -5.15 2.64
CA ALA A 136 -10.90 -5.45 3.93
C ALA A 136 -11.11 -4.37 4.99
N VAL A 137 -11.27 -3.11 4.58
CA VAL A 137 -11.44 -1.94 5.47
C VAL A 137 -12.74 -1.21 5.09
N PRO A 138 -13.89 -1.56 5.70
CA PRO A 138 -15.20 -1.00 5.34
C PRO A 138 -15.29 0.52 5.43
N LYS A 139 -14.48 1.14 6.30
CA LYS A 139 -14.41 2.61 6.43
C LYS A 139 -13.95 3.31 5.15
N LEU A 140 -13.32 2.61 4.20
CA LEU A 140 -12.93 3.17 2.91
C LEU A 140 -14.11 3.36 1.95
N ALA A 141 -15.31 2.85 2.26
CA ALA A 141 -16.51 3.06 1.45
C ALA A 141 -16.82 4.55 1.25
N THR A 142 -16.46 5.41 2.22
CA THR A 142 -16.62 6.87 2.12
C THR A 142 -15.85 7.49 0.96
N MET A 143 -14.80 6.82 0.46
CA MET A 143 -14.02 7.29 -0.69
C MET A 143 -14.74 7.04 -2.03
N LEU A 144 -15.76 6.19 -2.04
CA LEU A 144 -16.57 5.87 -3.22
C LEU A 144 -17.81 6.78 -3.33
N GLU A 145 -18.22 7.38 -2.22
CA GLU A 145 -19.36 8.27 -2.15
C GLU A 145 -18.93 9.71 -2.47
N PRO A 146 -19.60 10.42 -3.40
CA PRO A 146 -19.37 11.85 -3.56
C PRO A 146 -19.82 12.58 -2.29
N PRO A 147 -19.09 13.60 -1.81
CA PRO A 147 -19.47 14.32 -0.59
C PRO A 147 -20.85 14.96 -0.76
N GLU A 148 -21.74 14.68 0.18
CA GLU A 148 -23.07 15.30 0.24
C GLU A 148 -22.92 16.83 0.33
N GLY A 149 -23.39 17.56 -0.68
CA GLY A 149 -23.39 19.03 -0.70
C GLY A 149 -22.51 19.72 -1.75
N GLY A 150 -21.79 18.97 -2.59
CA GLY A 150 -20.83 19.56 -3.52
C GLY A 150 -19.58 20.06 -2.79
N MET A 151 -18.43 20.01 -3.46
CA MET A 151 -17.15 20.29 -2.80
C MET A 151 -17.14 21.73 -2.26
N PRO A 152 -16.99 21.97 -0.94
CA PRO A 152 -16.56 23.29 -0.51
C PRO A 152 -15.19 23.54 -1.13
N MET A 153 -15.10 24.60 -1.92
CA MET A 153 -13.89 25.13 -2.55
C MET A 153 -12.93 25.70 -1.48
N HIS A 154 -12.74 25.01 -0.36
CA HIS A 154 -11.79 25.37 0.69
C HIS A 154 -10.52 24.53 0.50
N HIS A 155 -9.69 25.03 -0.42
CA HIS A 155 -8.22 25.06 -0.56
C HIS A 155 -7.25 24.12 0.19
N LYS A 156 -7.69 23.14 1.00
CA LYS A 156 -6.83 22.14 1.66
C LYS A 156 -7.46 20.74 1.80
N ALA A 157 -8.76 20.58 1.58
CA ALA A 157 -9.40 19.24 1.56
C ALA A 157 -9.17 18.49 0.23
N GLY A 158 -8.63 19.17 -0.78
CA GLY A 158 -8.30 18.62 -2.11
C GLY A 158 -6.82 18.25 -2.29
N CYS A 159 -6.04 18.08 -1.21
CA CYS A 159 -4.62 17.73 -1.30
C CYS A 159 -4.36 16.26 -1.68
N TYR A 160 -5.34 15.57 -2.26
CA TYR A 160 -5.14 14.35 -3.05
C TYR A 160 -5.69 14.53 -4.46
N GLY A 161 -5.60 15.75 -5.02
CA GLY A 161 -5.51 15.89 -6.45
C GLY A 161 -4.38 15.00 -6.98
N VAL A 162 -4.54 14.45 -8.18
CA VAL A 162 -3.63 13.44 -8.76
C VAL A 162 -2.15 13.78 -8.57
N GLY A 163 -1.76 15.06 -8.51
CA GLY A 163 -0.38 15.52 -8.23
C GLY A 163 0.16 15.24 -6.82
N ALA A 164 -0.65 15.36 -5.77
CA ALA A 164 -0.17 15.21 -4.38
C ALA A 164 0.02 13.74 -3.94
N LEU A 165 -0.51 12.79 -4.74
CA LEU A 165 -0.30 11.35 -4.52
C LEU A 165 1.11 10.88 -4.89
N TRP A 166 1.85 11.68 -5.64
CA TRP A 166 3.22 11.41 -6.08
C TRP A 166 4.27 12.10 -5.22
N GLU A 167 3.88 12.84 -4.18
CA GLU A 167 4.84 13.36 -3.21
C GLU A 167 5.45 12.21 -2.40
N GLU A 168 6.77 12.08 -2.43
CA GLU A 168 7.51 11.05 -1.69
C GLU A 168 7.39 11.25 -0.16
N ASP A 169 7.20 12.50 0.27
CA ASP A 169 7.07 12.92 1.67
C ASP A 169 5.62 12.91 2.19
N ALA A 170 4.66 12.42 1.38
CA ALA A 170 3.27 12.34 1.81
C ALA A 170 3.13 11.50 3.10
N ASP A 171 2.39 12.02 4.07
CA ASP A 171 2.08 11.29 5.30
C ASP A 171 1.05 10.19 5.02
N ILE A 172 1.43 8.94 5.30
CA ILE A 172 0.55 7.77 5.18
C ILE A 172 -0.66 7.87 6.12
N ASP A 173 -0.51 8.53 7.28
CA ASP A 173 -1.53 8.68 8.31
C ASP A 173 -2.46 9.89 8.11
N SER A 174 -2.29 10.63 7.00
CA SER A 174 -3.08 11.82 6.71
C SER A 174 -4.59 11.53 6.68
N PRO A 175 -5.41 12.25 7.46
CA PRO A 175 -6.86 12.06 7.49
C PRO A 175 -7.52 12.52 6.19
N ALA A 176 -6.85 13.34 5.37
CA ALA A 176 -7.41 13.78 4.09
C ALA A 176 -7.57 12.62 3.09
N ALA A 177 -6.83 11.51 3.26
CA ALA A 177 -6.89 10.39 2.33
C ALA A 177 -8.26 9.71 2.34
N ILE A 178 -8.82 9.48 3.52
CA ILE A 178 -10.14 8.83 3.66
C ILE A 178 -11.31 9.75 3.32
N GLY A 179 -11.13 11.06 3.49
CA GLY A 179 -12.11 12.08 3.11
C GLY A 179 -12.05 12.46 1.63
N SER A 180 -11.07 11.94 0.88
CA SER A 180 -10.93 12.18 -0.55
C SER A 180 -11.65 11.12 -1.38
N THR A 181 -12.44 11.58 -2.33
CA THR A 181 -13.12 10.75 -3.33
C THR A 181 -12.14 10.19 -4.36
N SER A 182 -12.24 8.89 -4.64
CA SER A 182 -11.40 8.16 -5.60
C SER A 182 -11.84 8.34 -7.05
N TRP A 183 -11.68 9.55 -7.61
CA TRP A 183 -12.02 9.85 -9.02
C TRP A 183 -11.27 8.99 -10.04
N GLN A 184 -10.14 8.40 -9.64
CA GLN A 184 -9.34 7.48 -10.44
C GLN A 184 -10.16 6.25 -10.87
N LEU A 185 -11.08 5.76 -10.04
CA LEU A 185 -11.97 4.66 -10.42
C LEU A 185 -12.88 5.08 -11.59
N GLN A 186 -13.45 6.28 -11.52
CA GLN A 186 -14.28 6.82 -12.59
C GLN A 186 -13.48 7.03 -13.89
N ALA A 187 -12.22 7.45 -13.79
CA ALA A 187 -11.32 7.54 -14.95
C ALA A 187 -11.02 6.16 -15.55
N LEU A 188 -10.76 5.14 -14.70
CA LEU A 188 -10.48 3.77 -15.13
C LEU A 188 -11.70 3.08 -15.77
N ARG A 189 -12.93 3.51 -15.48
CA ARG A 189 -14.12 3.04 -16.20
C ARG A 189 -14.12 3.42 -17.68
N GLN A 190 -13.37 4.45 -18.07
CA GLN A 190 -13.22 4.86 -19.47
C GLN A 190 -11.95 4.30 -20.12
N HIS A 191 -11.32 3.31 -19.50
CA HIS A 191 -10.09 2.69 -20.02
C HIS A 191 -10.36 1.93 -21.33
N TYR A 192 -9.39 1.89 -22.23
CA TYR A 192 -9.53 1.23 -23.54
C TYR A 192 -9.63 -0.29 -23.47
N HIS A 193 -9.18 -0.89 -22.36
CA HIS A 193 -9.20 -2.34 -22.14
C HIS A 193 -10.48 -2.77 -21.40
N PRO A 194 -11.31 -3.65 -21.96
CA PRO A 194 -12.64 -3.94 -21.42
C PRO A 194 -12.61 -4.53 -20.01
N THR A 195 -11.65 -5.41 -19.70
CA THR A 195 -11.52 -5.99 -18.35
C THR A 195 -11.16 -4.95 -17.28
N VAL A 196 -10.44 -3.88 -17.65
CA VAL A 196 -10.11 -2.80 -16.70
C VAL A 196 -11.38 -2.00 -16.40
N THR A 197 -12.19 -1.73 -17.41
CA THR A 197 -13.50 -1.08 -17.27
C THR A 197 -14.45 -1.91 -16.41
N GLU A 198 -14.52 -3.22 -16.63
CA GLU A 198 -15.37 -4.13 -15.85
C GLU A 198 -14.96 -4.18 -14.37
N LEU A 199 -13.66 -4.23 -14.08
CA LEU A 199 -13.14 -4.26 -12.71
C LEU A 199 -13.25 -2.92 -11.98
N ALA A 200 -13.32 -1.80 -12.71
CA ALA A 200 -13.46 -0.46 -12.16
C ALA A 200 -14.92 -0.02 -11.98
N ALA A 201 -15.88 -0.80 -12.48
CA ALA A 201 -17.32 -0.53 -12.40
C ALA A 201 -17.89 -0.91 -11.03
#